data_AF-A0A0J1HIH7-F1
#
_entry.id   AF-A0A0J1HIH7-F1
#
_cell.length_a   1.000
_cell.length_b   1.000
_cell.length_c   1.000
_cell.angle_alpha   90.00
_cell.angle_beta   90.00
_cell.angle_gamma   90.00
#
_symmetry.space_group_name_H-M   'P 1'
#
loop_
_entity.id
_entity.type
_entity.pdbx_description
1 polymer ?
#
loop_
_entity_poly.entity_id
_entity_poly.type
_entity_poly.pdbx_seq_one_letter_code
_entity_poly.pdbx_strand_id
1 'polypeptide(L)'
;MLYVFSTLFVVALALAIYAYRAKQTRLMLQSRFNQVIGLRQLIHLLRFHRRQTHQWLNIHLNTTTGSPPAQPEPPALAESRAIKNLIQSLTNLAEPSNRPMYRILAKRLHSLLEEWPSYSLQRNQVEHGKLIRHVLYLIDDTITQSLIAAEQNHIFNHYQAVWPVTLNAIDSLSRFRYTIHNFSVGSPAMERELRLHLQILKRRLGQMTLPIHEPVPPLILDTLFGQFDDIPLYVADEDQVRDALYQFSQQVSDTLFQLFDGMLAEIANEVEVKLPELHQHQGTGVLPFNHL
;
A
#
# COMPACT_ATOMS: atom_id res chain seq x y z
N MET A 1 5.49 17.19 60.76
CA MET A 1 5.52 15.74 60.48
C MET A 1 4.28 15.28 59.74
N LEU A 2 3.06 15.36 60.30
CA LEU A 2 1.82 14.87 59.65
C LEU A 2 1.56 15.46 58.24
N TYR A 3 1.77 16.77 58.06
CA TYR A 3 1.62 17.45 56.77
C TYR A 3 2.61 16.97 55.69
N VAL A 4 3.81 16.56 56.08
CA VAL A 4 4.83 16.04 55.16
C VAL A 4 4.44 14.63 54.69
N PHE A 5 3.93 13.79 55.58
CA PHE A 5 3.41 12.47 55.20
C PHE A 5 2.16 12.55 54.32
N SER A 6 1.25 13.49 54.61
CA SER A 6 0.05 13.72 53.79
C SER A 6 0.39 14.20 52.37
N THR A 7 1.33 15.14 52.23
CA THR A 7 1.77 15.63 50.91
C THR A 7 2.51 14.57 50.11
N LEU A 8 3.41 13.79 50.74
CA LEU A 8 4.08 12.65 50.09
C LEU A 8 3.09 11.60 49.59
N PHE A 9 2.04 11.32 50.37
CA PHE A 9 1.00 10.37 49.96
C PHE A 9 0.22 10.86 48.73
N VAL A 10 -0.15 12.15 48.68
CA VAL A 10 -0.84 12.73 47.52
C VAL A 10 0.05 12.70 46.27
N VAL A 11 1.34 13.05 46.40
CA VAL A 11 2.29 12.98 45.29
C VAL A 11 2.47 11.54 44.80
N ALA A 12 2.63 10.59 45.71
CA ALA A 12 2.76 9.16 45.36
C ALA A 12 1.50 8.64 44.65
N LEU A 13 0.31 9.04 45.11
CA LEU A 13 -0.95 8.68 44.48
C LEU A 13 -1.08 9.29 43.08
N ALA A 14 -0.72 10.57 42.92
CA ALA A 14 -0.71 11.25 41.62
C ALA A 14 0.25 10.55 40.62
N LEU A 15 1.45 10.21 41.07
CA LEU A 15 2.43 9.46 40.27
C LEU A 15 1.92 8.06 39.89
N ALA A 16 1.26 7.36 40.82
CA ALA A 16 0.69 6.05 40.56
C ALA A 16 -0.44 6.12 39.51
N ILE A 17 -1.34 7.11 39.62
CA ILE A 17 -2.41 7.34 38.64
C ILE A 17 -1.83 7.70 37.28
N TYR A 18 -0.82 8.59 37.24
CA TYR A 18 -0.13 8.96 36.02
C TYR A 18 0.53 7.75 35.34
N ALA A 19 1.30 6.95 36.09
CA ALA A 19 1.95 5.75 35.57
C ALA A 19 0.93 4.71 35.06
N TYR A 20 -0.19 4.53 35.77
CA TYR A 20 -1.27 3.64 35.34
C TYR A 20 -1.90 4.10 34.03
N ARG A 21 -2.20 5.40 33.89
CA ARG A 21 -2.73 5.99 32.65
C ARG A 21 -1.73 5.85 31.50
N ALA A 22 -0.46 6.19 31.74
CA ALA A 22 0.59 6.05 30.73
C ALA A 22 0.73 4.61 30.23
N LYS A 23 0.65 3.62 31.14
CA LYS A 23 0.66 2.20 30.79
C LYS A 23 -0.56 1.80 29.96
N GLN A 24 -1.76 2.23 30.34
CA GLN A 24 -3.00 1.99 29.60
C GLN A 24 -2.93 2.56 28.18
N THR A 25 -2.49 3.81 28.03
CA THR A 25 -2.32 4.47 26.73
C THR A 25 -1.33 3.70 25.85
N ARG A 26 -0.17 3.30 26.39
CA ARG A 26 0.82 2.50 25.65
C ARG A 26 0.26 1.15 25.17
N LEU A 27 -0.50 0.45 26.01
CA LEU A 27 -1.10 -0.84 25.63
C LEU A 27 -2.17 -0.67 24.54
N MET A 28 -3.02 0.35 24.68
CA MET A 28 -4.03 0.69 23.66
C MET A 28 -3.36 0.99 22.33
N LEU A 29 -2.35 1.87 22.35
CA LEU A 29 -1.61 2.29 21.18
C LEU A 29 -0.89 1.12 20.50
N GLN A 30 -0.21 0.25 21.27
CA GLN A 30 0.42 -0.95 20.73
C GLN A 30 -0.59 -1.86 20.02
N SER A 31 -1.78 -2.06 20.61
CA SER A 31 -2.85 -2.85 20.00
C SER A 31 -3.33 -2.25 18.67
N ARG A 32 -3.51 -0.93 18.62
CA ARG A 32 -3.91 -0.21 17.40
C ARG A 32 -2.86 -0.29 16.31
N PHE A 33 -1.59 -0.11 16.66
CA PHE A 33 -0.50 -0.27 15.69
C PHE A 33 -0.33 -1.71 15.22
N ASN A 34 -0.63 -2.72 16.05
CA ASN A 34 -0.72 -4.11 15.61
C ASN A 34 -1.82 -4.31 14.54
N GLN A 35 -2.96 -3.62 14.67
CA GLN A 35 -3.99 -3.61 13.61
C GLN A 35 -3.45 -2.94 12.33
N VAL A 36 -2.77 -1.80 12.45
CA VAL A 36 -2.13 -1.12 11.31
C VAL A 36 -1.11 -2.03 10.61
N ILE A 37 -0.29 -2.77 11.36
CA ILE A 37 0.65 -3.75 10.81
C ILE A 37 -0.07 -4.81 9.98
N GLY A 38 -1.15 -5.40 10.52
CA GLY A 38 -1.91 -6.40 9.78
C GLY A 38 -2.60 -5.81 8.53
N LEU A 39 -3.07 -4.57 8.57
CA LEU A 39 -3.60 -3.88 7.39
C LEU A 39 -2.50 -3.62 6.34
N ARG A 40 -1.28 -3.25 6.74
CA ARG A 40 -0.12 -3.14 5.84
C ARG A 40 0.19 -4.47 5.16
N GLN A 41 0.23 -5.56 5.93
CA GLN A 41 0.41 -6.91 5.38
C GLN A 41 -0.69 -7.27 4.38
N LEU A 42 -1.94 -6.87 4.64
CA LEU A 42 -3.05 -7.09 3.72
C LEU A 42 -2.88 -6.30 2.41
N ILE A 43 -2.37 -5.07 2.44
CA ILE A 43 -1.99 -4.31 1.23
C ILE A 43 -0.93 -5.07 0.45
N HIS A 44 0.12 -5.57 1.09
CA HIS A 44 1.16 -6.36 0.42
C HIS A 44 0.59 -7.60 -0.27
N LEU A 45 -0.25 -8.36 0.42
CA LEU A 45 -0.90 -9.54 -0.15
C LEU A 45 -1.82 -9.18 -1.32
N LEU A 46 -2.60 -8.11 -1.21
CA LEU A 46 -3.46 -7.63 -2.30
C LEU A 46 -2.67 -7.21 -3.55
N ARG A 47 -1.53 -6.53 -3.35
CA ARG A 47 -0.64 -6.14 -4.44
C ARG A 47 0.03 -7.35 -5.08
N PHE A 48 0.41 -8.34 -4.28
CA PHE A 48 0.95 -9.60 -4.78
C PHE A 48 -0.10 -10.38 -5.59
N HIS A 49 -1.30 -10.57 -5.03
CA HIS A 49 -2.42 -11.20 -5.72
C HIS A 49 -2.75 -10.49 -7.03
N ARG A 50 -2.80 -9.14 -7.05
CA ARG A 50 -3.01 -8.37 -8.28
C ARG A 50 -1.97 -8.69 -9.36
N ARG A 51 -0.69 -8.84 -8.99
CA ARG A 51 0.37 -9.18 -9.95
C ARG A 51 0.15 -10.57 -10.53
N GLN A 52 -0.15 -11.56 -9.69
CA GLN A 52 -0.41 -12.94 -10.11
C GLN A 52 -1.64 -13.04 -11.03
N THR A 53 -2.76 -12.44 -10.63
CA THR A 53 -3.97 -12.46 -11.44
C THR A 53 -3.82 -11.68 -12.74
N HIS A 54 -3.07 -10.57 -12.74
CA HIS A 54 -2.81 -9.83 -13.97
C HIS A 54 -1.95 -10.62 -14.96
N GLN A 55 -0.90 -11.29 -14.49
CA GLN A 55 -0.06 -12.16 -15.33
C GLN A 55 -0.88 -13.30 -15.93
N TRP A 56 -1.71 -13.96 -15.13
CA TRP A 56 -2.59 -15.03 -15.60
C TRP A 56 -3.58 -14.54 -16.66
N LEU A 57 -4.27 -13.43 -16.39
CA LEU A 57 -5.22 -12.83 -17.31
C LEU A 57 -4.56 -12.38 -18.63
N ASN A 58 -3.34 -11.84 -18.58
CA ASN A 58 -2.64 -11.39 -19.78
C ASN A 58 -2.35 -12.57 -20.72
N ILE A 59 -1.83 -13.67 -20.16
CA ILE A 59 -1.56 -14.90 -20.91
C ILE A 59 -2.84 -15.46 -21.52
N HIS A 60 -3.90 -15.58 -20.71
CA HIS A 60 -5.14 -16.24 -21.13
C HIS A 60 -5.90 -15.45 -22.19
N LEU A 61 -5.96 -14.12 -22.06
CA LEU A 61 -6.64 -13.26 -23.03
C LEU A 61 -5.92 -13.26 -24.38
N ASN A 62 -4.57 -13.23 -24.38
CA ASN A 62 -3.77 -13.18 -25.61
C ASN A 62 -3.75 -14.52 -26.38
N THR A 63 -3.99 -15.66 -25.70
CA THR A 63 -4.10 -16.99 -26.36
C THR A 63 -5.42 -17.25 -27.09
N THR A 64 -6.43 -16.36 -26.97
CA THR A 64 -7.80 -16.62 -27.48
C THR A 64 -7.99 -16.34 -28.98
N THR A 65 -6.94 -15.94 -29.70
CA THR A 65 -7.04 -15.56 -31.13
C THR A 65 -7.02 -16.73 -32.12
N GLY A 66 -6.92 -17.99 -31.67
CA GLY A 66 -6.76 -19.12 -32.59
C GLY A 66 -7.45 -20.45 -32.27
N SER A 67 -8.08 -20.64 -31.10
CA SER A 67 -8.77 -21.90 -30.74
C SER A 67 -9.76 -21.71 -29.58
N PRO A 68 -10.87 -22.47 -29.51
CA PRO A 68 -11.79 -22.38 -28.39
C PRO A 68 -11.06 -22.78 -27.09
N PRO A 69 -11.13 -21.97 -26.02
CA PRO A 69 -10.37 -22.26 -24.81
C PRO A 69 -10.97 -23.48 -24.13
N ALA A 70 -10.18 -24.55 -23.99
CA ALA A 70 -10.35 -25.43 -22.84
C ALA A 70 -10.18 -24.52 -21.62
N GLN A 71 -11.26 -24.21 -20.89
CA GLN A 71 -11.21 -23.30 -19.75
C GLN A 71 -10.22 -23.86 -18.73
N PRO A 72 -9.01 -23.28 -18.58
CA PRO A 72 -8.08 -23.76 -17.58
C PRO A 72 -8.69 -23.37 -16.25
N GLU A 73 -8.85 -24.33 -15.34
CA GLU A 73 -9.24 -23.98 -13.97
C GLU A 73 -8.25 -22.94 -13.44
N PRO A 74 -8.74 -21.83 -12.86
CA PRO A 74 -7.86 -20.79 -12.33
C PRO A 74 -6.95 -21.41 -11.26
N PRO A 75 -5.67 -21.03 -11.23
CA PRO A 75 -4.72 -21.59 -10.27
C PRO A 75 -5.18 -21.31 -8.85
N ALA A 76 -5.00 -22.29 -7.97
CA ALA A 76 -5.18 -22.10 -6.53
C ALA A 76 -4.05 -21.21 -5.99
N LEU A 77 -4.29 -19.90 -5.97
CA LEU A 77 -3.35 -18.90 -5.47
C LEU A 77 -3.18 -19.01 -3.96
N ALA A 78 -1.95 -19.25 -3.49
CA ALA A 78 -1.64 -19.46 -2.07
C ALA A 78 -1.95 -18.21 -1.22
N GLU A 79 -1.68 -17.04 -1.79
CA GLU A 79 -1.96 -15.75 -1.18
C GLU A 79 -3.46 -15.50 -0.96
N SER A 80 -4.34 -16.12 -1.74
CA SER A 80 -5.79 -16.01 -1.53
C SER A 80 -6.22 -16.58 -0.18
N ARG A 81 -5.57 -17.67 0.26
CA ARG A 81 -5.77 -18.22 1.62
C ARG A 81 -5.20 -17.30 2.68
N ALA A 82 -4.00 -16.74 2.45
CA ALA A 82 -3.39 -15.79 3.37
C ALA A 82 -4.25 -14.54 3.57
N ILE A 83 -4.82 -13.99 2.48
CA ILE A 83 -5.74 -12.84 2.52
C ILE A 83 -6.98 -13.17 3.36
N LYS A 84 -7.63 -14.32 3.11
CA LYS A 84 -8.82 -14.77 3.87
C LYS A 84 -8.52 -14.91 5.37
N ASN A 85 -7.41 -15.54 5.72
CA ASN A 85 -7.01 -15.73 7.11
C ASN A 85 -6.67 -14.41 7.81
N LEU A 86 -5.95 -13.52 7.12
CA LEU A 86 -5.54 -12.24 7.66
C LEU A 86 -6.73 -11.32 7.91
N ILE A 87 -7.68 -11.20 6.96
CA ILE A 87 -8.85 -10.36 7.17
C ILE A 87 -9.75 -10.89 8.29
N GLN A 88 -9.85 -12.21 8.44
CA GLN A 88 -10.59 -12.82 9.55
C GLN A 88 -9.94 -12.47 10.89
N SER A 89 -8.60 -12.59 10.99
CA SER A 89 -7.84 -12.22 12.19
C SER A 89 -8.01 -10.73 12.52
N LEU A 90 -7.85 -9.86 11.53
CA LEU A 90 -8.07 -8.41 11.66
C LEU A 90 -9.49 -8.08 12.15
N THR A 91 -10.51 -8.75 11.60
CA THR A 91 -11.91 -8.56 12.01
C THR A 91 -12.14 -8.97 13.47
N ASN A 92 -11.47 -10.03 13.93
CA ASN A 92 -11.59 -10.51 15.32
C ASN A 92 -10.87 -9.57 16.30
N LEU A 93 -9.71 -9.05 15.90
CA LEU A 93 -8.90 -8.11 16.69
C LEU A 93 -9.48 -6.69 16.69
N ALA A 94 -10.32 -6.33 15.72
CA ALA A 94 -10.94 -5.03 15.62
C ALA A 94 -11.86 -4.76 16.83
N GLU A 95 -11.83 -3.51 17.29
CA GLU A 95 -12.75 -3.03 18.33
C GLU A 95 -14.20 -3.11 17.87
N PRO A 96 -15.16 -3.31 18.79
CA PRO A 96 -16.57 -3.46 18.44
C PRO A 96 -17.13 -2.36 17.53
N SER A 97 -16.70 -1.11 17.71
CA SER A 97 -17.08 0.03 16.88
C SER A 97 -16.60 -0.08 15.44
N ASN A 98 -15.39 -0.62 15.22
CA ASN A 98 -14.74 -0.66 13.90
C ASN A 98 -15.02 -1.98 13.15
N ARG A 99 -15.43 -3.05 13.84
CA ARG A 99 -15.78 -4.36 13.25
C ARG A 99 -16.68 -4.30 12.01
N PRO A 100 -17.73 -3.44 11.93
CA PRO A 100 -18.56 -3.36 10.72
C PRO A 100 -17.75 -3.03 9.47
N MET A 101 -16.78 -2.12 9.54
CA MET A 101 -15.96 -1.72 8.40
C MET A 101 -15.07 -2.87 7.92
N TYR A 102 -14.47 -3.62 8.85
CA TYR A 102 -13.68 -4.83 8.53
C TYR A 102 -14.54 -5.93 7.90
N ARG A 103 -15.79 -6.12 8.33
CA ARG A 103 -16.72 -7.08 7.70
C ARG A 103 -17.07 -6.69 6.27
N ILE A 104 -17.26 -5.40 6.00
CA ILE A 104 -17.48 -4.90 4.63
C ILE A 104 -16.26 -5.19 3.77
N LEU A 105 -15.06 -4.94 4.29
CA LEU A 105 -13.81 -5.26 3.60
C LEU A 105 -13.69 -6.77 3.32
N ALA A 106 -13.98 -7.62 4.31
CA ALA A 106 -13.96 -9.08 4.17
C ALA A 106 -14.90 -9.57 3.07
N LYS A 107 -16.13 -9.04 3.02
CA LYS A 107 -17.11 -9.38 1.98
C LYS A 107 -16.58 -9.01 0.58
N ARG A 108 -16.02 -7.80 0.42
CA ARG A 108 -15.48 -7.36 -0.88
C ARG A 108 -14.23 -8.15 -1.30
N LEU A 109 -13.37 -8.50 -0.34
CA LEU A 109 -12.21 -9.38 -0.58
C LEU A 109 -12.67 -10.75 -1.06
N HIS A 110 -13.68 -11.33 -0.42
CA HIS A 110 -14.23 -12.62 -0.81
C HIS A 110 -14.72 -12.61 -2.26
N SER A 111 -15.52 -11.62 -2.65
CA SER A 111 -15.97 -11.45 -4.04
C SER A 111 -14.80 -11.33 -5.02
N LEU A 112 -13.79 -10.51 -4.71
CA LEU A 112 -12.61 -10.37 -5.57
C LEU A 112 -11.86 -11.72 -5.75
N LEU A 113 -11.66 -12.47 -4.67
CA LEU A 113 -10.93 -13.74 -4.70
C LEU A 113 -11.67 -14.84 -5.48
N GLU A 114 -12.98 -14.73 -5.67
CA GLU A 114 -13.80 -15.70 -6.42
C GLU A 114 -14.03 -15.27 -7.87
N GLU A 115 -14.27 -13.99 -8.10
CA GLU A 115 -14.70 -13.50 -9.41
C GLU A 115 -13.55 -13.10 -10.34
N TRP A 116 -12.33 -12.89 -9.81
CA TRP A 116 -11.19 -12.40 -10.62
C TRP A 116 -10.89 -13.19 -11.90
N PRO A 117 -11.10 -14.52 -12.00
CA PRO A 117 -10.82 -15.26 -13.24
C PRO A 117 -11.67 -14.77 -14.42
N SER A 118 -12.82 -14.15 -14.14
CA SER A 118 -13.73 -13.60 -15.14
C SER A 118 -13.47 -12.13 -15.51
N TYR A 119 -12.47 -11.50 -14.89
CA TYR A 119 -12.24 -10.07 -15.06
C TYR A 119 -11.44 -9.77 -16.33
N SER A 120 -11.71 -8.63 -16.96
CA SER A 120 -10.74 -8.02 -17.88
C SER A 120 -9.52 -7.50 -17.09
N LEU A 121 -8.39 -7.26 -17.78
CA LEU A 121 -7.20 -6.67 -17.15
C LEU A 121 -7.52 -5.34 -16.45
N GLN A 122 -8.35 -4.50 -17.10
CA GLN A 122 -8.80 -3.23 -16.55
C GLN A 122 -9.65 -3.42 -15.28
N ARG A 123 -10.65 -4.31 -15.33
CA ARG A 123 -11.50 -4.60 -14.16
C ARG A 123 -10.67 -5.15 -13.00
N ASN A 124 -9.73 -6.04 -13.29
CA ASN A 124 -8.81 -6.60 -12.30
C ASN A 124 -8.01 -5.50 -11.59
N GLN A 125 -7.45 -4.54 -12.33
CA GLN A 125 -6.74 -3.41 -11.73
C GLN A 125 -7.64 -2.52 -10.87
N VAL A 126 -8.85 -2.21 -11.36
CA VAL A 126 -9.81 -1.34 -10.68
C VAL A 126 -10.30 -1.95 -9.36
N GLU A 127 -10.71 -3.22 -9.37
CA GLU A 127 -11.24 -3.88 -8.16
C GLU A 127 -10.16 -4.06 -7.09
N HIS A 128 -8.94 -4.43 -7.47
CA HIS A 128 -7.80 -4.44 -6.53
C HIS A 128 -7.49 -3.05 -5.98
N GLY A 129 -7.52 -2.02 -6.85
CA GLY A 129 -7.29 -0.63 -6.44
C GLY A 129 -8.33 -0.13 -5.41
N LYS A 130 -9.61 -0.46 -5.61
CA LYS A 130 -10.69 -0.15 -4.66
C LYS A 130 -10.44 -0.79 -3.29
N LEU A 131 -10.02 -2.06 -3.27
CA LEU A 131 -9.74 -2.78 -2.02
C LEU A 131 -8.51 -2.22 -1.30
N ILE A 132 -7.40 -1.97 -2.02
CA ILE A 132 -6.20 -1.35 -1.44
C ILE A 132 -6.55 0.02 -0.83
N ARG A 133 -7.36 0.83 -1.52
CA ARG A 133 -7.82 2.13 -0.99
C ARG A 133 -8.70 1.97 0.25
N HIS A 134 -9.57 0.95 0.29
CA HIS A 134 -10.37 0.66 1.48
C HIS A 134 -9.48 0.28 2.69
N VAL A 135 -8.45 -0.53 2.48
CA VAL A 135 -7.48 -0.87 3.53
C VAL A 135 -6.73 0.37 4.01
N LEU A 136 -6.31 1.25 3.10
CA LEU A 136 -5.67 2.52 3.42
C LEU A 136 -6.56 3.43 4.27
N TYR A 137 -7.86 3.53 3.97
CA TYR A 137 -8.79 4.28 4.82
C TYR A 137 -8.95 3.68 6.22
N LEU A 138 -8.87 2.36 6.37
CA LEU A 138 -8.85 1.74 7.70
C LEU A 138 -7.58 2.05 8.47
N ILE A 139 -6.42 2.11 7.79
CA ILE A 139 -5.16 2.54 8.40
C ILE A 139 -5.30 3.98 8.88
N ASP A 140 -5.81 4.87 8.02
CA ASP A 140 -6.00 6.29 8.32
C ASP A 140 -6.91 6.54 9.52
N ASP A 141 -8.08 5.90 9.54
CA ASP A 141 -9.01 5.97 10.66
C ASP A 141 -8.37 5.43 11.95
N THR A 142 -7.68 4.29 11.87
CA THR A 142 -7.03 3.67 13.04
C THR A 142 -5.93 4.56 13.60
N ILE A 143 -5.06 5.12 12.75
CA ILE A 143 -3.98 6.03 13.18
C ILE A 143 -4.56 7.31 13.77
N THR A 144 -5.51 7.94 13.06
CA THR A 144 -6.15 9.17 13.50
C THR A 144 -6.80 9.00 14.88
N GLN A 145 -7.63 7.97 15.06
CA GLN A 145 -8.25 7.68 16.35
C GLN A 145 -7.21 7.43 17.44
N SER A 146 -6.12 6.73 17.12
CA SER A 146 -5.06 6.39 18.08
C SER A 146 -4.29 7.63 18.54
N LEU A 147 -3.92 8.52 17.62
CA LEU A 147 -3.18 9.74 17.93
C LEU A 147 -4.04 10.74 18.72
N ILE A 148 -5.32 10.87 18.36
CA ILE A 148 -6.28 11.70 19.11
C ILE A 148 -6.47 11.16 20.53
N ALA A 149 -6.69 9.85 20.68
CA ALA A 149 -6.89 9.23 21.99
C ALA A 149 -5.63 9.26 22.88
N ALA A 150 -4.45 9.32 22.27
CA ALA A 150 -3.17 9.46 22.98
C ALA A 150 -2.76 10.94 23.20
N GLU A 151 -3.59 11.91 22.80
CA GLU A 151 -3.31 13.36 22.88
C GLU A 151 -2.03 13.79 22.14
N GLN A 152 -1.62 13.03 21.12
CA GLN A 152 -0.38 13.26 20.34
C GLN A 152 -0.62 14.25 19.20
N ASN A 153 -1.02 15.48 19.53
CA ASN A 153 -1.44 16.50 18.54
C ASN A 153 -0.34 16.86 17.53
N HIS A 154 0.93 16.91 17.95
CA HIS A 154 2.05 17.16 17.05
C HIS A 154 2.15 16.09 15.95
N ILE A 155 2.15 14.82 16.36
CA ILE A 155 2.26 13.65 15.47
C ILE A 155 1.03 13.56 14.58
N PHE A 156 -0.16 13.85 15.12
CA PHE A 156 -1.40 13.92 14.35
C PHE A 156 -1.33 14.98 13.24
N ASN A 157 -0.85 16.18 13.55
CA ASN A 157 -0.69 17.25 12.55
C ASN A 157 0.32 16.88 11.46
N HIS A 158 1.42 16.22 11.85
CA HIS A 158 2.40 15.70 10.91
C HIS A 158 1.75 14.67 9.96
N TYR A 159 1.09 13.65 10.52
CA TYR A 159 0.40 12.63 9.74
C TYR A 159 -0.65 13.22 8.77
N GLN A 160 -1.46 14.18 9.24
CA GLN A 160 -2.47 14.87 8.42
C GLN A 160 -1.86 15.70 7.27
N ALA A 161 -0.61 16.16 7.40
CA ALA A 161 0.08 16.85 6.31
C ALA A 161 0.52 15.88 5.19
N VAL A 162 0.88 14.64 5.54
CA VAL A 162 1.42 13.66 4.58
C VAL A 162 0.34 12.76 3.96
N TRP A 163 -0.72 12.45 4.71
CA TRP A 163 -1.77 11.55 4.27
C TRP A 163 -2.43 11.96 2.93
N PRO A 164 -2.85 13.23 2.72
CA PRO A 164 -3.41 13.65 1.44
C PRO A 164 -2.42 13.53 0.27
N VAL A 165 -1.12 13.72 0.52
CA VAL A 165 -0.07 13.56 -0.49
C VAL A 165 0.02 12.10 -0.94
N THR A 166 -0.02 11.16 0.01
CA THR A 166 -0.03 9.72 -0.26
C THR A 166 -1.23 9.31 -1.11
N LEU A 167 -2.44 9.76 -0.71
CA LEU A 167 -3.66 9.46 -1.47
C LEU A 167 -3.58 9.98 -2.90
N ASN A 168 -3.10 11.21 -3.09
CA ASN A 168 -2.92 11.83 -4.40
C ASN A 168 -1.89 11.09 -5.27
N ALA A 169 -0.84 10.53 -4.68
CA ALA A 169 0.13 9.70 -5.40
C ALA A 169 -0.50 8.40 -5.91
N ILE A 170 -1.33 7.75 -5.09
CA ILE A 170 -2.05 6.52 -5.46
C ILE A 170 -3.06 6.79 -6.59
N ASP A 171 -3.76 7.91 -6.52
CA ASP A 171 -4.68 8.33 -7.58
C ASP A 171 -3.94 8.64 -8.88
N SER A 172 -2.78 9.30 -8.79
CA SER A 172 -1.92 9.59 -9.94
C SER A 172 -1.40 8.30 -10.59
N LEU A 173 -1.01 7.30 -9.79
CA LEU A 173 -0.61 5.98 -10.29
C LEU A 173 -1.77 5.25 -10.98
N SER A 174 -2.99 5.38 -10.46
CA SER A 174 -4.18 4.80 -11.07
C SER A 174 -4.47 5.44 -12.43
N ARG A 175 -4.34 6.76 -12.55
CA ARG A 175 -4.47 7.49 -13.83
C ARG A 175 -3.38 7.10 -14.82
N PHE A 176 -2.14 6.97 -14.36
CA PHE A 176 -1.04 6.50 -15.20
C PHE A 176 -1.31 5.08 -15.75
N ARG A 177 -1.76 4.14 -14.92
CA ARG A 177 -2.15 2.79 -15.38
C ARG A 177 -3.30 2.80 -16.39
N TYR A 178 -4.25 3.71 -16.23
CA TYR A 178 -5.32 3.92 -17.21
C TYR A 178 -4.75 4.38 -18.56
N THR A 179 -3.78 5.30 -18.57
CA THR A 179 -3.11 5.72 -19.82
C THR A 179 -2.31 4.59 -20.47
N ILE A 180 -1.70 3.69 -19.69
CA ILE A 180 -1.01 2.50 -20.22
C ILE A 180 -2.01 1.57 -20.93
N HIS A 181 -3.17 1.33 -20.32
CA HIS A 181 -4.21 0.47 -20.92
C HIS A 181 -4.67 0.99 -22.28
N ASN A 182 -4.77 2.32 -22.44
CA ASN A 182 -5.24 2.96 -23.67
C ASN A 182 -4.11 3.35 -24.62
N PHE A 183 -2.85 3.08 -24.27
CA PHE A 183 -1.70 3.43 -25.08
C PHE A 183 -1.68 2.59 -26.37
N SER A 184 -1.37 3.22 -27.50
CA SER A 184 -1.14 2.53 -28.77
C SER A 184 0.11 3.06 -29.44
N VAL A 185 0.90 2.15 -30.01
CA VAL A 185 2.19 2.47 -30.62
C VAL A 185 1.98 3.39 -31.83
N GLY A 186 2.82 4.42 -31.95
CA GLY A 186 2.75 5.37 -33.07
C GLY A 186 1.70 6.47 -32.91
N SER A 187 1.02 6.58 -31.76
CA SER A 187 0.11 7.70 -31.43
C SER A 187 0.81 8.78 -30.59
N PRO A 188 1.19 9.94 -31.19
CA PRO A 188 1.89 11.00 -30.44
C PRO A 188 1.02 11.64 -29.35
N ALA A 189 -0.31 11.60 -29.52
CA ALA A 189 -1.24 12.13 -28.53
C ALA A 189 -1.25 11.28 -27.25
N MET A 190 -1.34 9.95 -27.39
CA MET A 190 -1.31 9.01 -26.28
C MET A 190 0.05 8.99 -25.58
N GLU A 191 1.14 9.14 -26.34
CA GLU A 191 2.47 9.29 -25.75
C GLU A 191 2.59 10.55 -24.89
N ARG A 192 2.10 11.69 -25.40
CA ARG A 192 2.09 12.95 -24.63
C ARG A 192 1.25 12.81 -23.36
N GLU A 193 0.10 12.14 -23.44
CA GLU A 193 -0.76 11.87 -22.28
C GLU A 193 -0.04 10.99 -21.24
N LEU A 194 0.60 9.91 -21.69
CA LEU A 194 1.40 9.01 -20.85
C LEU A 194 2.52 9.77 -20.11
N ARG A 195 3.30 10.59 -20.83
CA ARG A 195 4.37 11.41 -20.26
C ARG A 195 3.86 12.46 -19.28
N LEU A 196 2.70 13.08 -19.55
CA LEU A 196 2.06 14.03 -18.63
C LEU A 196 1.72 13.35 -17.30
N HIS A 197 1.06 12.19 -17.36
CA HIS A 197 0.70 11.45 -16.15
C HIS A 197 1.90 10.92 -15.39
N LEU A 198 2.98 10.55 -16.10
CA LEU A 198 4.26 10.21 -15.50
C LEU A 198 4.87 11.39 -14.73
N GLN A 199 4.90 12.59 -15.32
CA GLN A 199 5.43 13.80 -14.66
C GLN A 199 4.64 14.16 -13.40
N ILE A 200 3.30 14.07 -13.47
CA ILE A 200 2.44 14.28 -12.30
C ILE A 200 2.80 13.27 -11.21
N LEU A 201 2.95 12.00 -11.56
CA LEU A 201 3.30 10.94 -10.62
C LEU A 201 4.69 11.15 -9.99
N LYS A 202 5.69 11.52 -10.79
CA LYS A 202 7.05 11.88 -10.31
C LYS A 202 6.97 13.01 -9.28
N ARG A 203 6.22 14.07 -9.57
CA ARG A 203 6.02 15.19 -8.66
C ARG A 203 5.34 14.76 -7.36
N ARG A 204 4.31 13.90 -7.42
CA ARG A 204 3.62 13.41 -6.21
C ARG A 204 4.51 12.55 -5.33
N LEU A 205 5.32 11.67 -5.92
CA LEU A 205 6.29 10.87 -5.16
C LEU A 205 7.38 11.76 -4.54
N GLY A 206 7.86 12.76 -5.26
CA GLY A 206 8.78 13.75 -4.70
C GLY A 206 8.17 14.56 -3.54
N GLN A 207 6.86 14.81 -3.55
CA GLN A 207 6.18 15.43 -2.41
C GLN A 207 6.08 14.51 -1.19
N MET A 208 6.09 13.19 -1.38
CA MET A 208 6.07 12.22 -0.28
C MET A 208 7.42 12.11 0.45
N THR A 209 8.53 12.52 -0.17
CA THR A 209 9.86 12.47 0.46
C THR A 209 10.19 13.72 1.29
N LEU A 210 9.51 14.85 1.05
CA LEU A 210 9.74 16.11 1.76
C LEU A 210 9.44 16.06 3.27
N PRO A 211 8.38 15.36 3.74
CA PRO A 211 8.03 15.34 5.16
C PRO A 211 8.88 14.35 5.97
N ILE A 212 9.56 13.42 5.32
CA ILE A 212 10.32 12.34 5.97
C ILE A 212 11.57 12.95 6.60
N HIS A 213 11.74 12.77 7.91
CA HIS A 213 12.85 13.32 8.69
C HIS A 213 14.20 12.72 8.26
N GLU A 214 14.19 11.50 7.73
CA GLU A 214 15.33 10.86 7.10
C GLU A 214 15.20 10.89 5.57
N PRO A 215 16.02 11.70 4.84
CA PRO A 215 15.82 11.90 3.42
C PRO A 215 16.04 10.59 2.67
N VAL A 216 15.00 10.12 1.99
CA VAL A 216 15.12 9.09 0.97
C VAL A 216 16.16 9.57 -0.05
N PRO A 217 17.19 8.77 -0.39
CA PRO A 217 18.23 9.20 -1.30
C PRO A 217 17.60 9.75 -2.60
N PRO A 218 17.92 11.00 -3.01
CA PRO A 218 17.31 11.64 -4.19
C PRO A 218 17.41 10.78 -5.46
N LEU A 219 18.47 9.95 -5.53
CA LEU A 219 18.72 9.03 -6.63
C LEU A 219 17.64 7.96 -6.83
N ILE A 220 16.84 7.59 -5.83
CA ILE A 220 15.89 6.48 -6.01
C ILE A 220 14.80 6.85 -7.01
N LEU A 221 14.23 8.06 -6.90
CA LEU A 221 13.20 8.51 -7.82
C LEU A 221 13.78 8.81 -9.20
N ASP A 222 14.94 9.47 -9.28
CA ASP A 222 15.54 9.76 -10.58
C ASP A 222 15.96 8.50 -11.32
N THR A 223 16.51 7.49 -10.61
CA THR A 223 16.83 6.19 -11.20
C THR A 223 15.58 5.46 -11.67
N LEU A 224 14.52 5.42 -10.84
CA LEU A 224 13.24 4.80 -11.21
C LEU A 224 12.67 5.45 -12.46
N PHE A 225 12.53 6.77 -12.48
CA PHE A 225 11.94 7.47 -13.62
C PHE A 225 12.85 7.47 -14.86
N GLY A 226 14.16 7.29 -14.71
CA GLY A 226 15.08 7.06 -15.84
C GLY A 226 14.78 5.76 -16.57
N GLN A 227 14.33 4.70 -15.88
CA GLN A 227 13.95 3.43 -16.53
C GLN A 227 12.76 3.57 -17.48
N PHE A 228 11.93 4.60 -17.32
CA PHE A 228 10.87 4.88 -18.28
C PHE A 228 11.43 5.32 -19.64
N ASP A 229 12.52 6.09 -19.64
CA ASP A 229 13.12 6.62 -20.87
C ASP A 229 13.77 5.50 -21.72
N ASP A 230 14.09 4.36 -21.10
CA ASP A 230 14.62 3.17 -21.78
C ASP A 230 13.53 2.32 -22.46
N ILE A 231 12.23 2.62 -22.26
CA ILE A 231 11.14 1.85 -22.85
C ILE A 231 10.96 2.25 -24.32
N PRO A 232 11.09 1.31 -25.29
CA PRO A 232 11.06 1.64 -26.72
C PRO A 232 9.62 1.85 -27.23
N LEU A 233 9.07 3.05 -27.01
CA LEU A 233 7.68 3.39 -27.34
C LEU A 233 7.33 3.38 -28.86
N TYR A 234 8.33 3.33 -29.75
CA TYR A 234 8.14 3.52 -31.20
C TYR A 234 8.48 2.31 -32.08
N VAL A 235 9.23 1.34 -31.57
CA VAL A 235 9.87 0.30 -32.40
C VAL A 235 9.43 -1.11 -31.98
N ALA A 236 8.88 -1.27 -30.79
CA ALA A 236 8.49 -2.55 -30.24
C ALA A 236 7.02 -2.89 -30.54
N ASP A 237 6.72 -4.19 -30.41
CA ASP A 237 5.37 -4.72 -30.38
C ASP A 237 4.52 -4.04 -29.30
N GLU A 238 3.27 -3.71 -29.59
CA GLU A 238 2.38 -2.95 -28.71
C GLU A 238 2.17 -3.67 -27.37
N ASP A 239 2.06 -5.00 -27.41
CA ASP A 239 1.91 -5.82 -26.19
C ASP A 239 3.18 -5.81 -25.35
N GLN A 240 4.37 -5.87 -25.96
CA GLN A 240 5.64 -5.76 -25.25
C GLN A 240 5.82 -4.38 -24.60
N VAL A 241 5.44 -3.30 -25.29
CA VAL A 241 5.49 -1.95 -24.73
C VAL A 241 4.52 -1.81 -23.55
N ARG A 242 3.29 -2.31 -23.68
CA ARG A 242 2.31 -2.29 -22.58
C ARG A 242 2.78 -3.09 -21.38
N ASP A 243 3.38 -4.26 -21.59
CA ASP A 243 3.93 -5.08 -20.51
C ASP A 243 5.09 -4.37 -19.80
N ALA A 244 6.03 -3.76 -20.55
CA ALA A 244 7.12 -2.98 -19.98
C ALA A 244 6.60 -1.78 -19.15
N LEU A 245 5.63 -1.03 -19.70
CA LEU A 245 4.98 0.08 -18.99
C LEU A 245 4.25 -0.40 -17.73
N TYR A 246 3.60 -1.56 -17.78
CA TYR A 246 2.93 -2.13 -16.62
C TYR A 246 3.93 -2.57 -15.55
N GLN A 247 5.03 -3.21 -15.92
CA GLN A 247 6.13 -3.57 -15.01
C GLN A 247 6.71 -2.33 -14.33
N PHE A 248 7.01 -1.28 -15.10
CA PHE A 248 7.40 0.01 -14.56
C PHE A 248 6.35 0.54 -13.56
N SER A 249 5.06 0.49 -13.90
CA SER A 249 3.99 0.89 -12.97
C SER A 249 3.96 0.06 -11.67
N GLN A 250 4.42 -1.19 -11.67
CA GLN A 250 4.54 -2.00 -10.45
C GLN A 250 5.70 -1.52 -9.59
N GLN A 251 6.85 -1.23 -10.18
CA GLN A 251 8.00 -0.67 -9.46
C GLN A 251 7.64 0.68 -8.83
N VAL A 252 6.94 1.55 -9.56
CA VAL A 252 6.42 2.81 -9.01
C VAL A 252 5.46 2.57 -7.84
N SER A 253 4.63 1.54 -7.93
CA SER A 253 3.79 1.11 -6.82
C SER A 253 4.62 0.63 -5.63
N ASP A 254 5.71 -0.11 -5.85
CA ASP A 254 6.60 -0.61 -4.80
C ASP A 254 7.26 0.56 -4.07
N THR A 255 7.83 1.51 -4.80
CA THR A 255 8.40 2.73 -4.23
C THR A 255 7.37 3.55 -3.46
N LEU A 256 6.15 3.74 -4.00
CA LEU A 256 5.09 4.47 -3.29
C LEU A 256 4.80 3.87 -1.92
N PHE A 257 4.64 2.54 -1.84
CA PHE A 257 4.33 1.87 -0.58
C PHE A 257 5.55 1.78 0.35
N GLN A 258 6.78 1.78 -0.17
CA GLN A 258 7.98 1.94 0.65
C GLN A 258 8.02 3.32 1.32
N LEU A 259 7.70 4.40 0.58
CA LEU A 259 7.62 5.74 1.14
C LEU A 259 6.50 5.86 2.19
N PHE A 260 5.34 5.28 1.91
CA PHE A 260 4.24 5.22 2.86
C PHE A 260 4.63 4.46 4.14
N ASP A 261 5.31 3.32 4.00
CA ASP A 261 5.80 2.54 5.13
C ASP A 261 6.86 3.28 5.96
N GLY A 262 7.74 4.05 5.30
CA GLY A 262 8.70 4.92 5.96
C GLY A 262 8.02 5.96 6.86
N MET A 263 7.00 6.65 6.33
CA MET A 263 6.19 7.59 7.11
C MET A 263 5.51 6.91 8.32
N LEU A 264 4.94 5.71 8.12
CA LEU A 264 4.35 4.95 9.23
C LEU A 264 5.39 4.54 10.29
N ALA A 265 6.61 4.23 9.85
CA ALA A 265 7.75 3.92 10.73
C ALA A 265 8.14 5.10 11.61
N GLU A 266 8.25 6.29 11.02
CA GLU A 266 8.53 7.53 11.76
C GLU A 266 7.45 7.81 12.80
N ILE A 267 6.18 7.75 12.41
CA ILE A 267 5.06 7.96 13.34
C ILE A 267 5.12 6.96 14.49
N ALA A 268 5.33 5.67 14.23
CA ALA A 268 5.39 4.68 15.30
C ALA A 268 6.59 4.91 16.23
N ASN A 269 7.75 5.28 15.69
CA ASN A 269 8.94 5.61 16.49
C ASN A 269 8.67 6.81 17.40
N GLU A 270 8.01 7.86 16.90
CA GLU A 270 7.65 9.03 17.70
C GLU A 270 6.66 8.70 18.83
N VAL A 271 5.78 7.72 18.63
CA VAL A 271 4.86 7.27 19.69
C VAL A 271 5.41 6.12 20.54
N GLU A 272 6.71 5.82 20.44
CA GLU A 272 7.42 4.74 21.15
C GLU A 272 6.84 3.32 20.91
N VAL A 273 6.24 3.09 19.74
CA VAL A 273 5.71 1.79 19.33
C VAL A 273 6.68 1.10 18.38
N LYS A 274 7.04 -0.15 18.69
CA LYS A 274 7.86 -0.96 17.78
C LYS A 274 7.01 -1.47 16.61
N LEU A 275 7.30 -0.99 15.40
CA LEU A 275 6.85 -1.62 14.16
C LEU A 275 7.83 -2.75 13.78
N PRO A 276 7.35 -3.97 13.45
CA PRO A 276 8.20 -4.99 12.87
C PRO A 276 8.62 -4.58 11.45
N GLU A 277 9.89 -4.78 11.12
CA GLU A 277 10.37 -4.65 9.75
C GLU A 277 9.66 -5.67 8.87
N LEU A 278 8.98 -5.20 7.81
CA LEU A 278 8.47 -6.10 6.79
C LEU A 278 9.68 -6.55 5.97
N HIS A 279 10.15 -7.78 6.16
CA HIS A 279 11.22 -8.35 5.36
C HIS A 279 10.83 -8.26 3.87
N GLN A 280 11.45 -7.32 3.16
CA GLN A 280 11.53 -7.39 1.71
C GLN A 280 12.27 -8.69 1.40
N HIS A 281 11.63 -9.58 0.65
CA HIS A 281 12.37 -10.62 -0.03
C HIS A 281 13.36 -9.89 -0.95
N GLN A 282 14.62 -9.83 -0.52
CA GLN A 282 15.74 -9.42 -1.35
C GLN A 282 15.76 -10.38 -2.54
N GLY A 283 15.19 -9.96 -3.66
CA GLY A 283 15.58 -10.44 -4.96
C GLY A 283 16.97 -9.91 -5.27
N THR A 284 17.98 -10.41 -4.55
CA THR A 284 19.37 -10.40 -5.01
C THR A 284 19.45 -11.45 -6.11
N GLY A 285 19.11 -11.00 -7.32
CA GLY A 285 19.12 -11.78 -8.54
C GLY A 285 19.26 -10.85 -9.71
N VAL A 286 20.42 -10.19 -9.79
CA VAL A 286 20.98 -9.76 -11.08
C VAL A 286 21.08 -11.02 -11.92
N LEU A 287 20.11 -11.27 -12.80
CA LEU A 287 20.31 -12.17 -13.92
C LEU A 287 20.89 -11.34 -15.06
N PRO A 288 22.05 -11.75 -15.61
CA PRO A 288 22.62 -11.08 -16.75
C PRO A 288 21.70 -11.30 -17.95
N PHE A 289 21.41 -10.22 -18.67
CA PHE A 289 21.14 -10.31 -20.10
C PHE A 289 22.28 -11.12 -20.74
N ASN A 290 21.97 -12.31 -21.27
CA ASN A 290 22.68 -12.92 -22.39
C ASN A 290 21.95 -14.17 -22.91
N HIS A 291 21.63 -14.11 -24.21
CA HIS A 291 21.34 -15.20 -25.15
C HIS A 291 20.14 -16.13 -24.92
N LEU A 292 19.03 -15.86 -25.62
CA LEU A 292 18.56 -16.62 -26.80
C LEU A 292 17.32 -15.94 -27.41
#